data_AF-A0A3D5FHD6-F1
#
_entry.id   AF-A0A3D5FHD6-F1
#
_cell.length_a   1.000
_cell.length_b   1.000
_cell.length_c   1.000
_cell.angle_alpha   90.00
_cell.angle_beta   90.00
_cell.angle_gamma   90.00
#
_symmetry.space_group_name_H-M   'P 1'
#
loop_
_entity.id
_entity.type
_entity.pdbx_description
1 polymer ?
#
loop_
_entity_poly.entity_id
_entity_poly.type
_entity_poly.pdbx_seq_one_letter_code
_entity_poly.pdbx_strand_id
1 'polypeptide(L)'
;MSRAANLEEPGTGFKSDSHLERVLAGGHFAVTGEIGPPKSWDAEVIRQKAKLLKGYVDGANITDNQTAIVRMSSIAAGIIVKQEGLEPVIQMTCRDRNRLAMQSDLLGAAAHGINNVLCLSGDHQSFGNHPGAKNVHDIDSLQLVQMVKGLREGHFQCDEEIKGGGPGYFIGAAANPFAEPLEWRPFRLAKKTAAGADFIQTQLVYDIPRFREYMKKVVELGVHERTAILAGVGPLKSTGMAKYMRDRVPGMSVPQECIERMAGAVA
;
A
#
# COMPACT_ATOMS: atom_id res chain seq x y z
N MET A 1 -24.03 18.58 -1.02
CA MET A 1 -24.85 17.82 -0.04
C MET A 1 -23.97 16.74 0.55
N SER A 2 -23.65 16.89 1.84
CA SER A 2 -22.67 16.08 2.57
C SER A 2 -23.19 14.65 2.75
N ARG A 3 -22.47 13.65 2.21
CA ARG A 3 -22.60 12.24 2.63
C ARG A 3 -21.73 12.05 3.87
N ALA A 4 -22.14 12.65 4.98
CA ALA A 4 -21.74 12.13 6.29
C ALA A 4 -22.72 11.00 6.60
N ALA A 5 -22.34 9.77 6.23
CA ALA A 5 -23.03 8.60 6.73
C ALA A 5 -22.78 8.55 8.25
N ASN A 6 -23.85 8.58 9.04
CA ASN A 6 -23.80 8.26 10.46
C ASN A 6 -23.29 6.81 10.59
N LEU A 7 -21.99 6.66 10.80
CA LEU A 7 -21.41 5.41 11.28
C LEU A 7 -21.66 5.39 12.80
N GLU A 8 -22.71 4.68 13.22
CA GLU A 8 -22.90 4.31 14.63
C GLU A 8 -21.62 3.63 15.15
N GLU A 9 -21.18 3.97 16.37
CA GLU A 9 -20.00 3.35 16.97
C GLU A 9 -20.28 1.88 17.34
N PRO A 10 -19.58 0.89 16.72
CA PRO A 10 -19.64 -0.48 17.19
C PRO A 10 -18.56 -0.69 18.24
N GLY A 11 -18.91 -1.27 19.38
CA GLY A 11 -17.95 -1.80 20.34
C GLY A 11 -17.03 -2.85 19.72
N THR A 12 -15.75 -2.49 19.57
CA THR A 12 -14.50 -3.29 19.64
C THR A 12 -14.42 -4.63 18.90
N GLY A 13 -14.70 -4.65 17.59
CA GLY A 13 -14.32 -5.77 16.69
C GLY A 13 -13.17 -5.47 15.71
N PHE A 14 -12.74 -4.20 15.64
CA PHE A 14 -11.71 -3.74 14.71
C PHE A 14 -10.31 -3.88 15.30
N LYS A 15 -9.33 -4.09 14.41
CA LYS A 15 -7.91 -4.25 14.75
C LYS A 15 -7.19 -2.91 14.92
N SER A 16 -7.82 -1.82 14.48
CA SER A 16 -7.30 -0.46 14.54
C SER A 16 -8.42 0.59 14.55
N ASP A 17 -8.04 1.86 14.69
CA ASP A 17 -8.94 3.01 14.51
C ASP A 17 -8.95 3.53 13.06
N SER A 18 -8.73 2.65 12.09
CA SER A 18 -8.72 2.98 10.66
C SER A 18 -10.13 3.15 10.09
N HIS A 19 -10.39 4.26 9.39
CA HIS A 19 -11.58 4.45 8.56
C HIS A 19 -11.61 3.44 7.40
N LEU A 20 -10.47 3.18 6.75
CA LEU A 20 -10.36 2.19 5.69
C LEU A 20 -10.78 0.79 6.16
N GLU A 21 -10.38 0.39 7.38
CA GLU A 21 -10.82 -0.86 7.99
C GLU A 21 -12.35 -0.91 8.14
N ARG A 22 -12.96 0.17 8.65
CA ARG A 22 -14.42 0.26 8.84
C ARG A 22 -15.19 0.18 7.52
N VAL A 23 -14.72 0.87 6.48
CA VAL A 23 -15.32 0.82 5.14
C VAL A 23 -15.29 -0.60 4.57
N LEU A 24 -14.13 -1.25 4.63
CA LEU A 24 -13.95 -2.60 4.09
C LEU A 24 -14.75 -3.64 4.88
N ALA A 25 -14.72 -3.58 6.22
CA ALA A 25 -15.47 -4.48 7.07
C ALA A 25 -16.99 -4.29 6.94
N GLY A 26 -17.46 -3.09 6.62
CA GLY A 26 -18.85 -2.81 6.28
C GLY A 26 -19.29 -3.35 4.90
N GLY A 27 -18.38 -3.97 4.14
CA GLY A 27 -18.67 -4.45 2.78
C GLY A 27 -18.85 -3.34 1.75
N HIS A 28 -18.43 -2.11 2.07
CA HIS A 28 -18.51 -0.99 1.15
C HIS A 28 -17.36 -1.02 0.13
N PHE A 29 -17.60 -0.39 -1.02
CA PHE A 29 -16.57 -0.25 -2.05
C PHE A 29 -15.56 0.82 -1.63
N ALA A 30 -14.43 0.40 -1.07
CA ALA A 30 -13.36 1.31 -0.64
C ALA A 30 -12.57 1.84 -1.84
N VAL A 31 -12.28 3.14 -1.83
CA VAL A 31 -11.41 3.81 -2.81
C VAL A 31 -10.18 4.36 -2.09
N THR A 32 -8.99 4.02 -2.58
CA THR A 32 -7.74 4.63 -2.08
C THR A 32 -7.10 5.48 -3.17
N GLY A 33 -6.50 6.60 -2.77
CA GLY A 33 -5.65 7.42 -3.62
C GLY A 33 -4.17 7.19 -3.31
N GLU A 34 -3.28 7.74 -4.13
CA GLU A 34 -1.83 7.70 -3.87
C GLU A 34 -1.24 9.12 -3.93
N ILE A 35 -0.47 9.46 -2.89
CA ILE A 35 0.26 10.72 -2.76
C ILE A 35 1.75 10.37 -2.73
N GLY A 36 2.44 10.65 -3.83
CA GLY A 36 3.89 10.57 -3.88
C GLY A 36 4.55 11.78 -3.18
N PRO A 37 5.38 11.58 -2.14
CA PRO A 37 6.05 12.70 -1.48
C PRO A 37 7.02 13.47 -2.40
N PRO A 38 7.24 14.77 -2.16
CA PRO A 38 8.13 15.58 -3.00
C PRO A 38 9.60 15.22 -2.80
N LYS A 39 10.43 15.59 -3.78
CA LYS A 39 11.90 15.61 -3.65
C LYS A 39 12.35 16.93 -3.00
N SER A 40 11.66 17.35 -1.96
CA SER A 40 11.94 18.58 -1.20
C SER A 40 11.35 18.45 0.20
N TRP A 41 11.67 19.40 1.07
CA TRP A 41 11.13 19.51 2.43
C TRP A 41 9.78 20.23 2.48
N ASP A 42 9.32 20.78 1.35
CA ASP A 42 8.14 21.63 1.29
C ASP A 42 6.85 20.82 1.54
N ALA A 43 6.28 21.02 2.73
CA ALA A 43 5.03 20.40 3.16
C ALA A 43 3.82 20.84 2.33
N GLU A 44 3.87 22.01 1.68
CA GLU A 44 2.71 22.53 0.93
C GLU A 44 2.37 21.65 -0.26
N VAL A 45 3.36 21.00 -0.88
CA VAL A 45 3.15 20.03 -1.95
C VAL A 45 2.29 18.85 -1.47
N ILE A 46 2.45 18.41 -0.22
CA ILE A 46 1.63 17.35 0.37
C ILE A 46 0.22 17.88 0.67
N ARG A 47 0.11 19.06 1.29
CA ARG A 47 -1.20 19.66 1.63
C ARG A 47 -2.08 19.85 0.40
N GLN A 48 -1.53 20.37 -0.68
CA GLN A 48 -2.26 20.54 -1.94
C GLN A 48 -2.78 19.20 -2.48
N LYS A 49 -1.95 18.15 -2.48
CA LYS A 49 -2.37 16.81 -2.92
C LYS A 49 -3.43 16.19 -2.00
N ALA A 50 -3.31 16.38 -0.69
CA ALA A 50 -4.30 15.91 0.27
C ALA A 50 -5.67 16.57 0.02
N LYS A 51 -5.70 17.89 -0.21
CA LYS A 51 -6.93 18.63 -0.52
C LYS A 51 -7.63 18.14 -1.79
N LEU A 52 -6.88 17.70 -2.81
CA LEU A 52 -7.44 17.14 -4.04
C LEU A 52 -8.14 15.79 -3.82
N LEU A 53 -7.66 14.98 -2.87
CA LEU A 53 -8.20 13.64 -2.61
C LEU A 53 -9.24 13.61 -1.48
N LYS A 54 -9.22 14.59 -0.58
CA LYS A 54 -10.14 14.66 0.56
C LYS A 54 -11.60 14.66 0.09
N GLY A 55 -12.39 13.76 0.65
CA GLY A 55 -13.80 13.56 0.30
C GLY A 55 -14.06 12.66 -0.91
N TYR A 56 -13.00 12.17 -1.57
CA TYR A 56 -13.11 11.25 -2.71
C TYR A 56 -12.50 9.87 -2.46
N VAL A 57 -11.69 9.72 -1.40
CA VAL A 57 -11.00 8.47 -1.06
C VAL A 57 -11.15 8.16 0.43
N ASP A 58 -11.18 6.88 0.76
CA ASP A 58 -11.23 6.34 2.11
C ASP A 58 -9.83 6.21 2.75
N GLY A 59 -8.78 6.30 1.92
CA GLY A 59 -7.40 6.33 2.40
C GLY A 59 -6.44 6.83 1.32
N ALA A 60 -5.32 7.40 1.73
CA ALA A 60 -4.27 7.90 0.85
C ALA A 60 -2.96 7.15 1.10
N ASN A 61 -2.55 6.33 0.13
CA ASN A 61 -1.24 5.69 0.12
C ASN A 61 -0.14 6.74 0.03
N ILE A 62 0.80 6.71 0.97
CA ILE A 62 1.93 7.63 1.01
C ILE A 62 3.18 6.83 0.67
N THR A 63 3.73 7.06 -0.52
CA THR A 63 4.84 6.24 -1.02
C THR A 63 6.14 6.50 -0.26
N ASP A 64 6.95 5.46 -0.10
CA ASP A 64 8.25 5.52 0.60
C ASP A 64 9.39 5.36 -0.40
N ASN A 65 10.02 6.49 -0.76
CA ASN A 65 11.10 6.56 -1.75
C ASN A 65 10.79 5.74 -3.02
N GLN A 66 9.65 6.03 -3.67
CA GLN A 66 9.22 5.26 -4.85
C GLN A 66 10.28 5.26 -5.95
N THR A 67 10.48 4.11 -6.59
CA THR A 67 11.56 3.90 -7.58
C THR A 67 12.96 4.14 -7.00
N ALA A 68 13.11 3.97 -5.69
CA ALA A 68 14.33 4.25 -4.93
C ALA A 68 14.86 5.69 -5.07
N ILE A 69 13.97 6.65 -5.31
CA ILE A 69 14.34 8.07 -5.39
C ILE A 69 14.10 8.73 -4.03
N VAL A 70 15.13 9.39 -3.49
CA VAL A 70 15.05 10.11 -2.21
C VAL A 70 13.95 11.17 -2.26
N ARG A 71 13.04 11.09 -1.29
CA ARG A 71 11.89 11.98 -1.10
C ARG A 71 11.66 12.22 0.38
N MET A 72 10.75 13.15 0.70
CA MET A 72 10.22 13.29 2.05
C MET A 72 9.71 11.93 2.56
N SER A 73 10.04 11.58 3.80
CA SER A 73 9.61 10.33 4.45
C SER A 73 8.10 10.13 4.36
N SER A 74 7.67 8.89 4.11
CA SER A 74 6.24 8.53 4.05
C SER A 74 5.52 8.84 5.37
N ILE A 75 6.21 8.72 6.51
CA ILE A 75 5.63 8.99 7.83
C ILE A 75 5.40 10.50 8.01
N ALA A 76 6.38 11.33 7.69
CA ALA A 76 6.24 12.78 7.79
C ALA A 76 5.13 13.31 6.85
N ALA A 77 5.10 12.81 5.61
CA ALA A 77 4.02 13.12 4.68
C ALA A 77 2.66 12.60 5.18
N GLY A 78 2.61 11.41 5.79
CA GLY A 78 1.41 10.85 6.39
C GLY A 78 0.86 11.70 7.54
N ILE A 79 1.72 12.24 8.40
CA ILE A 79 1.32 13.17 9.47
C ILE A 79 0.68 14.43 8.87
N ILE A 80 1.28 15.01 7.82
CA ILE A 80 0.71 16.19 7.13
C ILE A 80 -0.65 15.85 6.51
N VAL A 81 -0.77 14.71 5.83
CA VAL A 81 -2.03 14.25 5.23
C VAL A 81 -3.12 14.09 6.30
N LYS A 82 -2.76 13.53 7.47
CA LYS A 82 -3.67 13.41 8.61
C LYS A 82 -4.10 14.77 9.16
N GLN A 83 -3.18 15.75 9.26
CA GLN A 83 -3.51 17.12 9.68
C GLN A 83 -4.49 17.81 8.72
N GLU A 84 -4.43 17.48 7.43
CA GLU A 84 -5.41 17.95 6.44
C GLU A 84 -6.76 17.19 6.52
N GLY A 85 -6.90 16.23 7.43
CA GLY A 85 -8.13 15.46 7.66
C GLY A 85 -8.38 14.39 6.60
N LEU A 86 -7.32 13.81 6.04
CA LEU A 86 -7.38 12.64 5.16
C LEU A 86 -6.62 11.48 5.81
N GLU A 87 -7.13 10.26 5.70
CA GLU A 87 -6.52 9.10 6.35
C GLU A 87 -5.28 8.61 5.58
N PRO A 88 -4.08 8.61 6.19
CA PRO A 88 -2.88 8.11 5.53
C PRO A 88 -2.76 6.58 5.63
N VAL A 89 -2.29 5.96 4.55
CA VAL A 89 -1.76 4.59 4.50
C VAL A 89 -0.28 4.70 4.19
N ILE A 90 0.56 4.69 5.24
CA ILE A 90 2.01 4.86 5.03
C ILE A 90 2.60 3.62 4.39
N GLN A 91 3.39 3.78 3.34
CA GLN A 91 4.19 2.68 2.83
C GLN A 91 5.47 2.58 3.66
N MET A 92 5.90 1.36 3.95
CA MET A 92 7.19 1.09 4.58
C MET A 92 7.93 0.04 3.75
N THR A 93 9.13 0.40 3.29
CA THR A 93 9.97 -0.47 2.47
C THR A 93 11.09 -1.11 3.28
N CYS A 94 11.35 -2.40 3.02
CA CYS A 94 12.47 -3.13 3.63
C CYS A 94 13.85 -2.74 3.08
N ARG A 95 13.90 -2.11 1.91
CA ARG A 95 15.14 -1.74 1.22
C ARG A 95 16.02 -0.81 2.04
N ASP A 96 15.44 0.21 2.66
CA ASP A 96 16.19 1.34 3.21
C ASP A 96 16.45 1.24 4.73
N ARG A 97 15.82 0.28 5.42
CA ARG A 97 15.78 0.22 6.89
C ARG A 97 16.10 -1.18 7.42
N ASN A 98 16.60 -1.25 8.66
CA ASN A 98 16.71 -2.50 9.42
C ASN A 98 15.52 -2.63 10.39
N ARG A 99 15.38 -3.78 11.06
CA ARG A 99 14.29 -4.06 11.99
C ARG A 99 14.16 -3.07 13.15
N LEU A 100 15.27 -2.49 13.61
CA LEU A 100 15.25 -1.51 14.70
C LEU A 100 14.62 -0.20 14.21
N ALA A 101 15.09 0.31 13.07
CA ALA A 101 14.56 1.51 12.44
C ALA A 101 13.07 1.35 12.09
N MET A 102 12.66 0.20 11.54
CA MET A 102 11.25 -0.04 11.21
C MET A 102 10.35 -0.02 12.45
N GLN A 103 10.70 -0.71 13.53
CA GLN A 103 9.89 -0.72 14.75
C GLN A 103 9.83 0.67 15.40
N SER A 104 10.96 1.38 15.46
CA SER A 104 11.02 2.75 15.96
C SER A 104 10.13 3.71 15.16
N ASP A 105 10.23 3.65 13.83
CA ASP A 105 9.45 4.46 12.90
C ASP A 105 7.94 4.16 13.02
N LEU A 106 7.55 2.89 13.16
CA LEU A 106 6.15 2.49 13.35
C LEU A 106 5.61 3.00 14.69
N LEU A 107 6.33 2.82 15.80
CA LEU A 107 5.90 3.40 17.08
C LEU A 107 5.70 4.92 16.99
N GLY A 108 6.60 5.62 16.30
CA GLY A 108 6.45 7.06 16.04
C GLY A 108 5.21 7.39 15.19
N ALA A 109 4.96 6.63 14.12
CA ALA A 109 3.77 6.80 13.29
C ALA A 109 2.48 6.57 14.10
N ALA A 110 2.43 5.52 14.92
CA ALA A 110 1.32 5.23 15.82
C ALA A 110 1.10 6.32 16.87
N ALA A 111 2.17 6.93 17.40
CA ALA A 111 2.05 8.06 18.33
C ALA A 111 1.38 9.30 17.70
N HIS A 112 1.45 9.44 16.38
CA HIS A 112 0.68 10.44 15.62
C HIS A 112 -0.69 9.92 15.14
N GLY A 113 -1.09 8.73 15.60
CA GLY A 113 -2.32 8.01 15.27
C GLY A 113 -2.42 7.61 13.80
N ILE A 114 -1.30 7.30 13.15
CA ILE A 114 -1.33 6.65 11.84
C ILE A 114 -1.64 5.17 12.07
N ASN A 115 -2.79 4.74 11.56
CA ASN A 115 -3.35 3.42 11.85
C ASN A 115 -3.23 2.44 10.67
N ASN A 116 -2.75 2.89 9.51
CA ASN A 116 -2.63 2.05 8.31
C ASN A 116 -1.18 2.00 7.82
N VAL A 117 -0.68 0.80 7.54
CA VAL A 117 0.66 0.59 6.97
C VAL A 117 0.62 -0.40 5.82
N LEU A 118 1.30 -0.10 4.72
CA LEU A 118 1.50 -1.02 3.60
C LEU A 118 2.95 -1.52 3.58
N CYS A 119 3.13 -2.81 3.83
CA CYS A 119 4.42 -3.47 3.95
C CYS A 119 4.97 -3.87 2.57
N LEU A 120 6.14 -3.34 2.21
CA LEU A 120 6.73 -3.49 0.88
C LEU A 120 8.20 -3.93 0.95
N SER A 121 8.67 -4.67 -0.05
CA SER A 121 10.11 -4.97 -0.16
C SER A 121 10.91 -3.74 -0.59
N GLY A 122 10.34 -2.90 -1.45
CA GLY A 122 11.00 -1.75 -2.08
C GLY A 122 11.65 -2.09 -3.42
N ASP A 123 11.68 -1.10 -4.32
CA ASP A 123 12.34 -1.18 -5.62
C ASP A 123 13.86 -1.20 -5.46
N HIS A 124 14.60 -1.99 -6.23
CA HIS A 124 16.06 -2.00 -6.16
C HIS A 124 16.65 -0.58 -6.31
N GLN A 125 17.54 -0.19 -5.39
CA GLN A 125 18.25 1.09 -5.37
C GLN A 125 18.90 1.52 -6.68
N SER A 126 19.31 0.56 -7.53
CA SER A 126 19.87 0.87 -8.85
C SER A 126 18.89 1.59 -9.79
N PHE A 127 17.59 1.56 -9.51
CA PHE A 127 16.58 2.30 -10.28
C PHE A 127 16.50 3.78 -9.88
N GLY A 128 17.05 4.12 -8.71
CA GLY A 128 16.91 5.42 -8.09
C GLY A 128 18.05 6.39 -8.39
N ASN A 129 18.06 7.49 -7.66
CA ASN A 129 19.09 8.54 -7.78
C ASN A 129 20.34 8.31 -6.92
N HIS A 130 20.41 7.19 -6.19
CA HIS A 130 21.56 6.78 -5.38
C HIS A 130 21.91 5.31 -5.63
N PRO A 131 22.30 4.92 -6.86
CA PRO A 131 22.53 3.52 -7.21
C PRO A 131 23.66 2.85 -6.42
N GLY A 132 24.59 3.64 -5.85
CA GLY A 132 25.67 3.15 -4.98
C GLY A 132 25.30 2.98 -3.50
N ALA A 133 24.06 3.31 -3.10
CA ALA A 133 23.61 3.09 -1.74
C ALA A 133 23.54 1.59 -1.41
N LYS A 134 23.74 1.23 -0.14
CA LYS A 134 23.58 -0.15 0.31
C LYS A 134 22.10 -0.45 0.51
N ASN A 135 21.61 -1.54 -0.10
CA ASN A 135 20.33 -2.11 0.29
C ASN A 135 20.47 -2.74 1.68
N VAL A 136 19.62 -2.35 2.63
CA VAL A 136 19.61 -2.91 3.98
C VAL A 136 18.98 -4.29 3.96
N HIS A 137 17.71 -4.41 3.52
CA HIS A 137 16.99 -5.69 3.39
C HIS A 137 17.21 -6.67 4.56
N ASP A 138 17.25 -6.15 5.79
CA ASP A 138 17.45 -6.95 7.00
C ASP A 138 16.34 -8.01 7.19
N ILE A 139 15.15 -7.69 6.70
CA ILE A 139 14.00 -8.59 6.61
C ILE A 139 13.28 -8.39 5.28
N ASP A 140 12.48 -9.38 4.84
CA ASP A 140 11.61 -9.23 3.67
C ASP A 140 10.22 -8.66 4.02
N SER A 141 9.38 -8.41 3.01
CA SER A 141 8.05 -7.83 3.23
C SER A 141 7.07 -8.77 3.93
N LEU A 142 7.28 -10.09 3.89
CA LEU A 142 6.46 -11.04 4.64
C LEU A 142 6.82 -10.98 6.13
N GLN A 143 8.11 -10.94 6.43
CA GLN A 143 8.62 -10.75 7.79
C GLN A 143 8.23 -9.37 8.35
N LEU A 144 8.16 -8.33 7.51
CA LEU A 144 7.65 -7.02 7.92
C LEU A 144 6.16 -7.09 8.31
N VAL A 145 5.31 -7.79 7.54
CA VAL A 145 3.91 -8.02 7.93
C VAL A 145 3.82 -8.70 9.30
N GLN A 146 4.65 -9.73 9.54
CA GLN A 146 4.69 -10.42 10.84
C GLN A 146 5.18 -9.49 11.96
N MET A 147 6.18 -8.65 11.71
CA MET A 147 6.67 -7.67 12.67
C MET A 147 5.58 -6.65 13.04
N VAL A 148 4.87 -6.08 12.06
CA VAL A 148 3.78 -5.13 12.34
C VAL A 148 2.65 -5.83 13.12
N LYS A 149 2.35 -7.09 12.78
CA LYS A 149 1.38 -7.89 13.54
C LYS A 149 1.83 -8.08 14.99
N GLY A 150 3.09 -8.42 15.23
CA GLY A 150 3.66 -8.55 16.57
C GLY A 150 3.57 -7.25 17.36
N LEU A 151 3.92 -6.10 16.73
CA LEU A 151 3.76 -4.79 17.34
C LEU A 151 2.31 -4.55 17.75
N ARG A 152 1.35 -4.82 16.86
CA ARG A 152 -0.09 -4.71 17.15
C ARG A 152 -0.53 -5.61 18.31
N GLU A 153 0.05 -6.79 18.42
CA GLU A 153 -0.17 -7.76 19.50
C GLU A 153 0.61 -7.42 20.78
N GLY A 154 1.33 -6.29 20.82
CA GLY A 154 2.01 -5.78 22.00
C GLY A 154 3.40 -6.35 22.24
N HIS A 155 4.09 -6.82 21.19
CA HIS A 155 5.44 -7.38 21.30
C HIS A 155 6.38 -6.79 20.26
N PHE A 156 7.62 -6.53 20.67
CA PHE A 156 8.71 -6.26 19.74
C PHE A 156 9.11 -7.54 18.99
N GLN A 157 9.88 -7.41 17.91
CA GLN A 157 10.40 -8.57 17.17
C GLN A 157 11.36 -9.43 17.99
N CYS A 158 11.91 -8.92 19.09
CA CYS A 158 12.70 -9.68 20.06
C CYS A 158 11.84 -10.34 21.16
N ASP A 159 10.53 -10.40 20.97
CA ASP A 159 9.52 -10.96 21.88
C ASP A 159 9.37 -10.20 23.22
N GLU A 160 10.05 -9.06 23.39
CA GLU A 160 9.85 -8.19 24.55
C GLU A 160 8.47 -7.53 24.48
N GLU A 161 7.74 -7.54 25.60
CA GLU A 161 6.42 -6.91 25.72
C GLU A 161 6.51 -5.38 25.65
N ILE A 162 5.59 -4.77 24.91
CA ILE A 162 5.39 -3.33 24.87
C ILE A 162 4.51 -2.93 26.06
N LYS A 163 5.08 -2.16 26.98
CA LYS A 163 4.34 -1.62 28.13
C LYS A 163 3.16 -0.78 27.65
N GLY A 164 1.96 -1.13 28.11
CA GLY A 164 0.71 -0.46 27.73
C GLY A 164 0.02 -1.04 26.49
N GLY A 165 0.57 -2.11 25.90
CA GLY A 165 -0.01 -2.80 24.75
C GLY A 165 0.50 -2.28 23.40
N GLY A 166 0.07 -2.97 22.34
CA GLY A 166 0.47 -2.67 20.96
C GLY A 166 -0.36 -1.55 20.31
N PRO A 167 0.20 -0.80 19.34
CA PRO A 167 -0.58 0.14 18.55
C PRO A 167 -1.58 -0.56 17.63
N GLY A 168 -2.76 0.05 17.43
CA GLY A 168 -3.74 -0.44 16.46
C GLY A 168 -3.27 -0.19 15.03
N TYR A 169 -3.01 -1.27 14.29
CA TYR A 169 -2.66 -1.20 12.86
C TYR A 169 -3.61 -2.03 12.00
N PHE A 170 -4.06 -1.45 10.89
CA PHE A 170 -4.60 -2.16 9.75
C PHE A 170 -3.46 -2.42 8.75
N ILE A 171 -3.12 -3.69 8.59
CA ILE A 171 -1.86 -4.13 7.99
C ILE A 171 -2.09 -4.48 6.52
N GLY A 172 -1.46 -3.73 5.64
CA GLY A 172 -1.50 -3.93 4.20
C GLY A 172 -0.28 -4.66 3.68
N ALA A 173 -0.44 -5.38 2.57
CA ALA A 173 0.68 -5.85 1.77
C ALA A 173 0.41 -5.73 0.26
N ALA A 174 1.47 -5.59 -0.55
CA ALA A 174 1.31 -5.55 -2.00
C ALA A 174 1.26 -6.94 -2.65
N ALA A 175 0.50 -7.08 -3.74
CA ALA A 175 0.53 -8.26 -4.61
C ALA A 175 0.74 -7.85 -6.08
N ASN A 176 1.54 -8.60 -6.82
CA ASN A 176 1.63 -8.42 -8.27
C ASN A 176 1.03 -9.66 -8.97
N PRO A 177 -0.17 -9.56 -9.55
CA PRO A 177 -0.82 -10.68 -10.23
C PRO A 177 -0.18 -11.04 -11.58
N PHE A 178 0.68 -10.16 -12.14
CA PHE A 178 1.26 -10.33 -13.48
C PHE A 178 2.77 -10.62 -13.47
N ALA A 179 3.38 -10.72 -12.30
CA ALA A 179 4.80 -11.05 -12.20
C ALA A 179 5.04 -12.56 -12.33
N GLU A 180 6.00 -12.94 -13.16
CA GLU A 180 6.40 -14.35 -13.31
C GLU A 180 7.11 -14.91 -12.06
N PRO A 181 7.00 -16.22 -11.78
CA PRO A 181 6.05 -17.16 -12.38
C PRO A 181 4.60 -16.90 -11.93
N LEU A 182 3.65 -16.85 -12.88
CA LEU A 182 2.24 -16.46 -12.64
C LEU A 182 1.49 -17.41 -11.69
N GLU A 183 1.65 -18.72 -11.86
CA GLU A 183 0.96 -19.76 -11.08
C GLU A 183 1.19 -19.64 -9.57
N TRP A 184 2.34 -19.07 -9.18
CA TRP A 184 2.73 -18.89 -7.77
C TRP A 184 2.21 -17.60 -7.15
N ARG A 185 1.67 -16.65 -7.94
CA ARG A 185 1.23 -15.35 -7.42
C ARG A 185 0.08 -15.47 -6.40
N PRO A 186 -0.96 -16.30 -6.62
CA PRO A 186 -2.02 -16.49 -5.64
C PRO A 186 -1.50 -17.07 -4.32
N PHE A 187 -0.57 -18.02 -4.37
CA PHE A 187 0.04 -18.61 -3.18
C PHE A 187 0.91 -17.60 -2.40
N ARG A 188 1.61 -16.70 -3.10
CA ARG A 188 2.34 -15.60 -2.44
C ARG A 188 1.40 -14.63 -1.71
N LEU A 189 0.26 -14.31 -2.31
CA LEU A 189 -0.79 -13.53 -1.63
C LEU A 189 -1.30 -14.29 -0.41
N ALA A 190 -1.62 -15.59 -0.55
CA ALA A 190 -2.07 -16.43 0.56
C ALA A 190 -1.07 -16.47 1.73
N LYS A 191 0.24 -16.51 1.45
CA LYS A 191 1.29 -16.41 2.48
C LYS A 191 1.24 -15.07 3.23
N LYS A 192 1.03 -13.96 2.52
CA LYS A 192 0.91 -12.62 3.14
C LYS A 192 -0.33 -12.52 4.02
N THR A 193 -1.46 -13.07 3.57
CA THR A 193 -2.67 -13.18 4.38
C THR A 193 -2.41 -14.01 5.64
N ALA A 194 -1.79 -15.18 5.51
CA ALA A 194 -1.46 -16.04 6.66
C ALA A 194 -0.48 -15.38 7.65
N ALA A 195 0.42 -14.52 7.15
CA ALA A 195 1.33 -13.73 7.99
C ALA A 195 0.64 -12.62 8.79
N GLY A 196 -0.57 -12.20 8.40
CA GLY A 196 -1.33 -11.18 9.12
C GLY A 196 -1.74 -9.95 8.31
N ALA A 197 -1.61 -9.97 6.98
CA ALA A 197 -2.11 -8.87 6.15
C ALA A 197 -3.65 -8.84 6.15
N ASP A 198 -4.21 -7.72 6.59
CA ASP A 198 -5.65 -7.45 6.65
C ASP A 198 -6.20 -6.97 5.31
N PHE A 199 -5.38 -6.30 4.51
CA PHE A 199 -5.71 -5.95 3.13
C PHE A 199 -4.52 -6.11 2.18
N ILE A 200 -4.85 -6.24 0.90
CA ILE A 200 -3.92 -6.36 -0.20
C ILE A 200 -4.19 -5.25 -1.21
N GLN A 201 -3.13 -4.58 -1.67
CA GLN A 201 -3.19 -3.71 -2.83
C GLN A 201 -2.44 -4.35 -3.99
N THR A 202 -3.10 -4.49 -5.14
CA THR A 202 -2.45 -5.09 -6.30
C THR A 202 -1.63 -4.05 -7.07
N GLN A 203 -0.62 -4.52 -7.81
CA GLN A 203 -0.07 -3.76 -8.93
C GLN A 203 -1.19 -3.39 -9.93
N LEU A 204 -0.98 -2.34 -10.71
CA LEU A 204 -1.93 -1.80 -11.70
C LEU A 204 -2.48 -2.89 -12.62
N VAL A 205 -3.80 -2.93 -12.75
CA VAL A 205 -4.55 -3.92 -13.53
C VAL A 205 -5.05 -3.30 -14.83
N TYR A 206 -4.41 -3.67 -15.95
CA TYR A 206 -4.92 -3.39 -17.29
C TYR A 206 -5.43 -4.65 -18.00
N ASP A 207 -4.82 -5.80 -17.71
CA ASP A 207 -5.20 -7.09 -18.27
C ASP A 207 -6.27 -7.77 -17.39
N ILE A 208 -7.53 -7.42 -17.66
CA ILE A 208 -8.70 -7.94 -16.92
C ILE A 208 -8.85 -9.47 -17.06
N PRO A 209 -8.71 -10.09 -18.25
CA PRO A 209 -8.77 -11.55 -18.37
C PRO A 209 -7.75 -12.26 -17.47
N ARG A 210 -6.48 -11.83 -17.48
CA ARG A 210 -5.46 -12.44 -16.60
C ARG A 210 -5.75 -12.20 -15.13
N PHE A 211 -6.22 -11.00 -14.78
CA PHE A 211 -6.59 -10.70 -13.39
C PHE A 211 -7.76 -11.58 -12.91
N ARG A 212 -8.71 -11.91 -13.79
CA ARG A 212 -9.82 -12.84 -13.48
C ARG A 212 -9.32 -14.24 -13.16
N GLU A 213 -8.38 -14.77 -13.94
CA GLU A 213 -7.77 -16.09 -13.68
C GLU A 213 -6.96 -16.09 -12.36
N TYR A 214 -6.21 -15.01 -12.11
CA TYR A 214 -5.53 -14.81 -10.83
C TYR A 214 -6.53 -14.85 -9.65
N MET A 215 -7.62 -14.08 -9.75
CA MET A 215 -8.62 -13.99 -8.70
C MET A 215 -9.40 -15.30 -8.52
N LYS A 216 -9.65 -16.07 -9.59
CA LYS A 216 -10.25 -17.41 -9.48
C LYS A 216 -9.43 -18.28 -8.53
N LYS A 217 -8.10 -18.28 -8.67
CA LYS A 217 -7.25 -19.07 -7.77
C LYS A 217 -7.22 -18.52 -6.35
N VAL A 218 -7.26 -17.20 -6.18
CA VAL A 218 -7.35 -16.55 -4.86
C VAL A 218 -8.66 -16.93 -4.14
N VAL A 219 -9.76 -17.04 -4.89
CA VAL A 219 -11.07 -17.52 -4.40
C VAL A 219 -11.00 -19.00 -4.02
N GLU A 220 -10.46 -19.86 -4.89
CA GLU A 220 -10.25 -21.29 -4.59
C GLU A 220 -9.43 -21.54 -3.31
N LEU A 221 -8.48 -20.65 -3.01
CA LEU A 221 -7.64 -20.72 -1.80
C LEU A 221 -8.32 -20.11 -0.54
N GLY A 222 -9.56 -19.63 -0.64
CA GLY A 222 -10.29 -19.01 0.46
C GLY A 222 -9.60 -17.74 1.01
N VAL A 223 -8.83 -17.04 0.18
CA VAL A 223 -8.05 -15.90 0.65
C VAL A 223 -8.89 -14.63 0.71
N HIS A 224 -9.76 -14.42 -0.28
CA HIS A 224 -10.69 -13.29 -0.36
C HIS A 224 -11.64 -13.16 0.85
N GLU A 225 -11.88 -14.25 1.59
CA GLU A 225 -12.71 -14.24 2.81
C GLU A 225 -11.94 -13.77 4.05
N ARG A 226 -10.61 -13.76 4.00
CA ARG A 226 -9.73 -13.47 5.14
C ARG A 226 -9.01 -12.13 5.04
N THR A 227 -8.94 -11.56 3.84
CA THR A 227 -8.26 -10.29 3.57
C THR A 227 -9.00 -9.53 2.48
N ALA A 228 -9.09 -8.21 2.60
CA ALA A 228 -9.61 -7.36 1.55
C ALA A 228 -8.61 -7.26 0.38
N ILE A 229 -9.09 -7.23 -0.86
CA ILE A 229 -8.23 -7.12 -2.04
C ILE A 229 -8.66 -5.91 -2.86
N LEU A 230 -7.80 -4.91 -2.89
CA LEU A 230 -7.99 -3.66 -3.64
C LEU A 230 -7.18 -3.72 -4.93
N ALA A 231 -7.89 -3.73 -6.07
CA ALA A 231 -7.25 -3.72 -7.38
C ALA A 231 -6.66 -2.35 -7.69
N GLY A 232 -5.38 -2.30 -8.05
CA GLY A 232 -4.69 -1.08 -8.43
C GLY A 232 -5.17 -0.57 -9.80
N VAL A 233 -5.53 0.71 -9.87
CA VAL A 233 -5.95 1.38 -11.12
C VAL A 233 -5.10 2.64 -11.33
N GLY A 234 -4.51 2.74 -12.52
CA GLY A 234 -3.64 3.83 -12.91
C GLY A 234 -4.10 4.39 -14.25
N PRO A 235 -4.60 5.63 -14.33
CA PRO A 235 -5.00 6.20 -15.60
C PRO A 235 -3.79 6.36 -16.55
N LEU A 236 -3.86 5.72 -17.72
CA LEU A 236 -2.87 5.91 -18.78
C LEU A 236 -3.04 7.28 -19.41
N LYS A 237 -2.00 8.11 -19.37
CA LYS A 237 -2.04 9.51 -19.85
C LYS A 237 -1.73 9.65 -21.34
N SER A 238 -1.08 8.66 -21.94
CA SER A 238 -0.73 8.68 -23.36
C SER A 238 -0.43 7.28 -23.88
N THR A 239 -0.52 7.11 -25.20
CA THR A 239 -0.10 5.89 -25.90
C THR A 239 1.38 5.57 -25.62
N GLY A 240 2.23 6.61 -25.51
CA GLY A 240 3.64 6.46 -25.15
C GLY A 240 3.83 5.88 -23.75
N MET A 241 3.07 6.36 -22.77
CA MET A 241 3.06 5.80 -21.41
C MET A 241 2.60 4.34 -21.43
N ALA A 242 1.54 4.00 -22.16
CA ALA A 242 1.04 2.64 -22.25
C ALA A 242 2.08 1.65 -22.81
N LYS A 243 2.77 2.03 -23.89
CA LYS A 243 3.88 1.25 -24.47
C LYS A 243 5.02 1.09 -23.48
N TYR A 244 5.44 2.17 -22.82
CA TYR A 244 6.49 2.11 -21.80
C TYR A 244 6.12 1.17 -20.65
N MET A 245 4.88 1.25 -20.13
CA MET A 245 4.42 0.37 -19.06
C MET A 245 4.43 -1.10 -19.48
N ARG A 246 4.06 -1.42 -20.73
CA ARG A 246 4.13 -2.78 -21.27
C ARG A 246 5.56 -3.29 -21.40
N ASP A 247 6.45 -2.46 -21.95
CA ASP A 247 7.74 -2.90 -22.47
C ASP A 247 8.90 -2.72 -21.48
N ARG A 248 8.76 -1.82 -20.50
CA ARG A 248 9.86 -1.39 -19.63
C ARG A 248 9.60 -1.56 -18.14
N VAL A 249 8.34 -1.76 -17.71
CA VAL A 249 8.00 -1.94 -16.30
C VAL A 249 7.86 -3.43 -15.98
N PRO A 250 8.76 -4.04 -15.19
CA PRO A 250 8.71 -5.45 -14.88
C PRO A 250 7.41 -5.86 -14.17
N GLY A 251 6.83 -6.99 -14.60
CA GLY A 251 5.63 -7.54 -13.99
C GLY A 251 4.38 -6.68 -14.25
N MET A 252 4.31 -5.99 -15.38
CA MET A 252 3.13 -5.28 -15.86
C MET A 252 2.57 -6.01 -17.09
N SER A 253 1.25 -6.15 -17.17
CA SER A 253 0.57 -6.66 -18.37
C SER A 253 -0.34 -5.56 -18.90
N VAL A 254 0.03 -4.94 -20.03
CA VAL A 254 -0.81 -3.97 -20.74
C VAL A 254 -1.23 -4.59 -22.07
N PRO A 255 -2.53 -4.92 -22.24
CA PRO A 255 -3.03 -5.47 -23.50
C PRO A 255 -2.80 -4.53 -24.69
N GLN A 256 -2.50 -5.10 -25.85
CA GLN A 256 -2.33 -4.36 -27.10
C GLN A 256 -3.59 -3.55 -27.46
N GLU A 257 -4.77 -4.08 -27.17
CA GLU A 257 -6.06 -3.39 -27.36
C GLU A 257 -6.11 -2.05 -26.60
N CYS A 258 -5.58 -1.98 -25.39
CA CYS A 258 -5.53 -0.73 -24.62
C CYS A 258 -4.70 0.34 -25.36
N ILE A 259 -3.56 -0.07 -25.94
CA ILE A 259 -2.66 0.82 -26.68
C ILE A 259 -3.34 1.30 -27.97
N GLU A 260 -4.01 0.41 -28.69
CA GLU A 260 -4.72 0.73 -29.95
C GLU A 260 -5.89 1.68 -29.71
N ARG A 261 -6.69 1.43 -28.67
CA ARG A 261 -7.79 2.34 -28.28
C ARG A 261 -7.28 3.73 -27.94
N MET A 262 -6.15 3.83 -27.22
CA MET A 262 -5.54 5.12 -26.92
C MET A 262 -5.00 5.81 -28.17
N ALA A 263 -4.33 5.07 -29.06
CA ALA A 263 -3.80 5.62 -30.30
C ALA A 263 -4.91 6.15 -31.24
N GLY A 264 -6.03 5.42 -31.33
CA GLY A 264 -7.18 5.83 -32.15
C GLY A 264 -8.02 6.96 -31.55
N ALA A 265 -7.83 7.30 -30.27
CA ALA A 265 -8.53 8.40 -29.60
C ALA A 265 -7.78 9.74 -29.69
N VAL A 266 -6.54 9.75 -30.16
CA VAL A 266 -5.79 10.99 -30.43
C VAL A 266 -6.29 11.55 -31.77
N ALA A 267 -7.22 12.51 -31.70
CA ALA A 267 -7.56 13.41 -32.78
C ALA A 267 -6.71 14.68 -32.71
#